data_AF-A0A645EHP5-F1
#
_entry.id   AF-A0A645EHP5-F1
#
_cell.length_a   1.000
_cell.length_b   1.000
_cell.length_c   1.000
_cell.angle_alpha   90.00
_cell.angle_beta   90.00
_cell.angle_gamma   90.00
#
_symmetry.space_group_name_H-M   'P 1'
#
loop_
_entity.id
_entity.type
_entity.pdbx_description
1 polymer ?
#
loop_
_entity_poly.entity_id
_entity_poly.type
_entity_poly.pdbx_seq_one_letter_code
_entity_poly.pdbx_strand_id
1 'polypeptide(L)'
;MSLDKVLAEPAIDFLACIQSYSAVRGKMPLMTSMPTASMRRNGKLFIEEFDVRTFFVDLNHVADHHTTSRFETVNVMRRDFGESLVRGDNSWFCGFASGYAGRRSLGWFAEDSLIDNLNRFVRIGKAVSAVDNRSAAEIALFVNNRDIATLDVMTGAGVLYNTQHNTVYNELEKLGVPFDCYLLSDFSEATLKPYKMVVMLNAFFMDSAR
;
A
#
# COMPACT_ATOMS: atom_id res chain seq x y z
N MET A 1 -17.91 -4.26 8.81
CA MET A 1 -16.99 -4.90 9.79
C MET A 1 -15.80 -3.97 9.92
N SER A 2 -15.36 -3.63 11.14
CA SER A 2 -14.25 -2.69 11.34
C SER A 2 -12.91 -3.44 11.30
N LEU A 3 -11.88 -2.81 10.72
CA LEU A 3 -10.57 -3.44 10.49
C LEU A 3 -9.93 -3.97 11.77
N ASP A 4 -10.09 -3.29 12.90
CA ASP A 4 -9.60 -3.73 14.23
C ASP A 4 -10.12 -5.12 14.61
N LYS A 5 -11.38 -5.45 14.28
CA LYS A 5 -11.94 -6.79 14.53
C LYS A 5 -11.34 -7.85 13.62
N VAL A 6 -11.05 -7.49 12.37
CA VAL A 6 -10.38 -8.36 11.40
C VAL A 6 -8.95 -8.67 11.86
N LEU A 7 -8.22 -7.66 12.36
CA LEU A 7 -6.87 -7.85 12.87
C LEU A 7 -6.82 -8.68 14.15
N ALA A 8 -7.84 -8.61 15.00
CA ALA A 8 -7.93 -9.41 16.22
C ALA A 8 -8.33 -10.87 15.98
N GLU A 9 -8.86 -11.22 14.80
CA GLU A 9 -9.36 -12.57 14.49
C GLU A 9 -8.20 -13.55 14.28
N PRO A 10 -8.06 -14.61 15.09
CA PRO A 10 -7.00 -15.60 14.92
C PRO A 10 -7.08 -16.38 13.60
N ALA A 11 -8.27 -16.55 13.01
CA ALA A 11 -8.46 -17.29 11.76
C ALA A 11 -7.98 -16.54 10.50
N ILE A 12 -7.53 -15.29 10.63
CA ILE A 12 -7.06 -14.48 9.50
C ILE A 12 -5.56 -14.30 9.64
N ASP A 13 -4.75 -14.80 8.70
CA ASP A 13 -3.28 -14.70 8.78
C ASP A 13 -2.72 -13.47 8.04
N PHE A 14 -3.44 -12.99 7.03
CA PHE A 14 -3.00 -11.88 6.19
C PHE A 14 -4.17 -11.09 5.62
N LEU A 15 -3.86 -9.87 5.18
CA LEU A 15 -4.74 -9.07 4.33
C LEU A 15 -4.02 -8.74 3.04
N ALA A 16 -4.78 -8.62 1.96
CA ALA A 16 -4.30 -8.13 0.69
C ALA A 16 -5.15 -6.94 0.25
N CYS A 17 -4.50 -5.93 -0.34
CA CYS A 17 -5.17 -4.74 -0.85
C CYS A 17 -4.39 -4.17 -2.03
N ILE A 18 -5.10 -3.60 -2.99
CA ILE A 18 -4.51 -2.92 -4.13
C ILE A 18 -3.89 -1.58 -3.73
N GLN A 19 -2.82 -1.20 -4.43
CA GLN A 19 -2.33 0.19 -4.38
C GLN A 19 -3.34 1.16 -5.01
N SER A 20 -3.19 2.46 -4.73
CA SER A 20 -3.98 3.49 -5.41
C SER A 20 -3.61 3.63 -6.88
N TYR A 21 -4.61 3.64 -7.76
CA TYR A 21 -4.40 3.87 -9.19
C TYR A 21 -3.93 5.29 -9.54
N SER A 22 -3.97 6.23 -8.60
CA SER A 22 -3.49 7.60 -8.81
C SER A 22 -1.96 7.73 -8.92
N ALA A 23 -1.20 6.67 -8.56
CA ALA A 23 0.26 6.69 -8.44
C ALA A 23 1.00 5.64 -9.31
N VAL A 24 0.31 5.05 -10.29
CA VAL A 24 0.85 3.91 -11.06
C VAL A 24 1.87 4.27 -12.13
N ARG A 25 2.19 5.56 -12.30
CA ARG A 25 3.16 6.05 -13.28
C ARG A 25 4.49 6.38 -12.62
N GLY A 26 5.53 6.48 -13.47
CA GLY A 26 6.82 6.98 -13.02
C GLY A 26 6.71 8.39 -12.43
N LYS A 27 7.66 8.75 -11.55
CA LYS A 27 7.74 10.03 -10.82
C LYS A 27 6.68 10.26 -9.74
N MET A 28 5.79 9.30 -9.51
CA MET A 28 4.91 9.27 -8.33
C MET A 28 5.55 8.39 -7.22
N PRO A 29 5.18 8.55 -5.95
CA PRO A 29 5.46 7.52 -4.93
C PRO A 29 4.57 6.28 -5.17
N LEU A 30 4.83 5.15 -4.49
CA LEU A 30 3.77 4.16 -4.30
C LEU A 30 2.81 4.73 -3.25
N MET A 31 1.52 4.61 -3.50
CA MET A 31 0.47 5.09 -2.59
C MET A 31 -0.27 3.88 -2.02
N THR A 32 0.11 3.46 -0.81
CA THR A 32 -0.62 2.43 -0.07
C THR A 32 -1.63 3.05 0.88
N SER A 33 -2.66 2.27 1.22
CA SER A 33 -3.78 2.75 2.04
C SER A 33 -3.97 2.00 3.34
N MET A 34 -2.98 1.23 3.80
CA MET A 34 -3.16 0.26 4.87
C MET A 34 -2.37 0.59 6.15
N PRO A 35 -2.96 0.42 7.35
CA PRO A 35 -2.26 0.59 8.63
C PRO A 35 -1.38 -0.63 8.93
N THR A 36 -0.30 -0.81 8.16
CA THR A 36 0.55 -2.00 8.20
C THR A 36 1.25 -2.20 9.54
N ALA A 37 1.48 -1.13 10.31
CA ALA A 37 2.02 -1.24 11.67
C ALA A 37 1.02 -1.91 12.63
N SER A 38 -0.28 -1.63 12.50
CA SER A 38 -1.34 -2.36 13.22
C SER A 38 -1.44 -3.82 12.80
N MET A 39 -1.30 -4.10 11.50
CA MET A 39 -1.30 -5.48 11.00
C MET A 39 -0.15 -6.28 11.62
N ARG A 40 1.07 -5.72 11.56
CA ARG A 40 2.26 -6.33 12.15
C ARG A 40 2.14 -6.54 13.66
N ARG A 41 1.59 -5.55 14.38
CA ARG A 41 1.32 -5.66 15.83
C ARG A 41 0.42 -6.84 16.18
N ASN A 42 -0.52 -7.16 15.30
CA ASN A 42 -1.44 -8.30 15.45
C ASN A 42 -0.92 -9.59 14.79
N GLY A 43 0.35 -9.63 14.37
CA GLY A 43 0.96 -10.80 13.72
C GLY A 43 0.37 -11.10 12.34
N LYS A 44 -0.24 -10.11 11.68
CA LYS A 44 -0.85 -10.26 10.35
C LYS A 44 0.12 -9.82 9.27
N LEU A 45 0.22 -10.59 8.19
CA LEU A 45 0.95 -10.18 6.99
C LEU A 45 0.12 -9.21 6.16
N PHE A 46 0.77 -8.24 5.54
CA PHE A 46 0.17 -7.44 4.48
C PHE A 46 0.76 -7.85 3.13
N ILE A 47 -0.12 -7.99 2.13
CA ILE A 47 0.22 -8.22 0.74
C ILE A 47 -0.32 -7.06 -0.09
N GLU A 48 0.58 -6.23 -0.60
CA GLU A 48 0.24 -5.18 -1.54
C GLU A 48 0.03 -5.79 -2.92
N GLU A 49 -1.19 -5.65 -3.44
CA GLU A 49 -1.56 -6.12 -4.77
C GLU A 49 -1.21 -5.05 -5.81
N PHE A 50 -0.43 -5.48 -6.81
CA PHE A 50 -0.01 -4.65 -7.93
C PHE A 50 -0.64 -5.18 -9.21
N ASP A 51 -1.82 -4.66 -9.51
CA ASP A 51 -2.56 -4.92 -10.74
C ASP A 51 -2.39 -3.77 -11.75
N VAL A 52 -1.17 -3.24 -11.82
CA VAL A 52 -0.85 -2.12 -12.71
C VAL A 52 -0.80 -2.60 -14.15
N ARG A 53 -1.59 -1.95 -15.01
CA ARG A 53 -1.57 -2.16 -16.46
C ARG A 53 -0.23 -1.70 -17.02
N THR A 54 0.45 -2.60 -17.71
CA THR A 54 1.82 -2.37 -18.19
C THR A 54 1.84 -1.84 -19.62
N PHE A 55 3.02 -1.45 -20.12
CA PHE A 55 3.20 -1.13 -21.55
C PHE A 55 2.86 -2.28 -22.50
N PHE A 56 2.76 -3.52 -22.00
CA PHE A 56 2.55 -4.73 -22.80
C PHE A 56 1.07 -5.00 -23.10
N VAL A 57 0.16 -4.42 -22.33
CA VAL A 57 -1.28 -4.59 -22.54
C VAL A 57 -1.74 -3.86 -23.80
N ASP A 58 -2.92 -4.22 -24.30
CA ASP A 58 -3.54 -3.48 -25.40
C ASP A 58 -4.04 -2.10 -24.92
N LEU A 59 -3.20 -1.08 -25.12
CA LEU A 59 -3.45 0.29 -24.66
C LEU A 59 -4.64 0.96 -25.37
N ASN A 60 -5.10 0.45 -26.53
CA ASN A 60 -6.30 1.00 -27.18
C ASN A 60 -7.60 0.71 -26.39
N HIS A 61 -7.54 -0.20 -25.42
CA HIS A 61 -8.66 -0.59 -24.58
C HIS A 61 -8.45 -0.24 -23.11
N VAL A 62 -7.43 0.56 -22.80
CA VAL A 62 -7.12 1.01 -21.45
C VAL A 62 -7.10 2.53 -21.48
N ALA A 63 -8.12 3.15 -20.87
CA ALA A 63 -8.23 4.61 -20.84
C ALA A 63 -7.22 5.24 -19.89
N ASP A 64 -6.99 4.64 -18.70
CA ASP A 64 -6.23 5.24 -17.62
C ASP A 64 -5.42 4.20 -16.81
N HIS A 65 -4.58 4.70 -15.90
CA HIS A 65 -3.85 3.91 -14.89
C HIS A 65 -2.96 2.81 -15.48
N HIS A 66 -2.14 3.21 -16.45
CA HIS A 66 -1.15 2.35 -17.08
C HIS A 66 0.20 3.07 -17.22
N THR A 67 1.24 2.25 -17.36
CA THR A 67 2.56 2.68 -17.83
C THR A 67 2.64 2.54 -19.35
N THR A 68 3.54 3.28 -19.99
CA THR A 68 3.54 3.44 -21.47
C THR A 68 4.78 2.88 -22.17
N SER A 69 5.82 2.54 -21.40
CA SER A 69 7.05 1.97 -21.95
C SER A 69 7.61 0.89 -21.04
N ARG A 70 8.39 -0.04 -21.62
CA ARG A 70 9.14 -1.05 -20.85
C ARG A 70 9.99 -0.42 -19.75
N PHE A 71 10.68 0.67 -20.08
CA PHE A 71 11.52 1.40 -19.13
C PHE A 71 10.71 1.93 -17.94
N GLU A 72 9.56 2.55 -18.20
CA GLU A 72 8.69 3.05 -17.13
C GLU A 72 8.15 1.91 -16.27
N THR A 73 7.56 0.88 -16.89
CA THR A 73 6.98 -0.26 -16.18
C THR A 73 8.01 -0.95 -15.28
N VAL A 74 9.22 -1.22 -15.79
CA VAL A 74 10.27 -1.88 -15.00
C VAL A 74 10.69 -1.03 -13.81
N ASN A 75 10.79 0.29 -13.97
CA ASN A 75 11.17 1.17 -12.86
C ASN A 75 10.05 1.34 -11.83
N VAL A 76 8.79 1.42 -12.26
CA VAL A 76 7.64 1.40 -11.35
C VAL A 76 7.59 0.10 -10.56
N MET A 77 7.73 -1.05 -11.23
CA MET A 77 7.77 -2.35 -10.54
C MET A 77 8.90 -2.44 -9.50
N ARG A 78 10.08 -1.86 -9.81
CA ARG A 78 11.21 -1.83 -8.88
C ARG A 78 10.97 -0.90 -7.69
N ARG A 79 10.38 0.26 -7.93
CA ARG A 79 9.96 1.21 -6.87
C ARG A 79 8.99 0.50 -5.93
N ASP A 80 7.91 -0.05 -6.50
CA ASP A 80 6.81 -0.66 -5.76
C ASP A 80 7.30 -1.86 -4.93
N PHE A 81 8.05 -2.78 -5.54
CA PHE A 81 8.65 -3.91 -4.82
C PHE A 81 9.63 -3.45 -3.74
N GLY A 82 10.51 -2.49 -4.06
CA GLY A 82 11.51 -1.98 -3.12
C GLY A 82 10.88 -1.30 -1.92
N GLU A 83 9.81 -0.53 -2.13
CA GLU A 83 9.09 0.12 -1.05
C GLU A 83 8.35 -0.89 -0.16
N SER A 84 7.58 -1.82 -0.73
CA SER A 84 6.96 -2.90 0.05
C SER A 84 7.99 -3.67 0.88
N LEU A 85 9.15 -3.96 0.28
CA LEU A 85 10.24 -4.65 0.95
C LEU A 85 10.78 -3.86 2.16
N VAL A 86 11.04 -2.56 2.01
CA VAL A 86 11.54 -1.70 3.10
C VAL A 86 10.51 -1.50 4.20
N ARG A 87 9.22 -1.47 3.87
CA ARG A 87 8.14 -1.42 4.87
C ARG A 87 7.92 -2.75 5.59
N GLY A 88 8.52 -3.84 5.11
CA GLY A 88 8.31 -5.19 5.66
C GLY A 88 6.97 -5.80 5.27
N ASP A 89 6.43 -5.37 4.13
CA ASP A 89 5.22 -5.90 3.51
C ASP A 89 5.58 -6.86 2.36
N ASN A 90 4.58 -7.60 1.88
CA ASN A 90 4.73 -8.50 0.74
C ASN A 90 4.12 -7.88 -0.51
N SER A 91 4.56 -8.32 -1.68
CA SER A 91 4.07 -7.82 -2.96
C SER A 91 3.47 -8.96 -3.79
N TRP A 92 2.29 -8.72 -4.37
CA TRP A 92 1.67 -9.60 -5.34
C TRP A 92 1.42 -8.86 -6.65
N PHE A 93 2.28 -9.10 -7.65
CA PHE A 93 2.08 -8.59 -9.00
C PHE A 93 1.03 -9.42 -9.73
N CYS A 94 -0.19 -8.88 -9.82
CA CYS A 94 -1.37 -9.59 -10.32
C CYS A 94 -1.66 -9.19 -11.77
N GLY A 95 -1.47 -10.12 -12.71
CA GLY A 95 -1.70 -9.88 -14.13
C GLY A 95 -2.96 -10.57 -14.65
N PHE A 96 -3.83 -9.82 -15.31
CA PHE A 96 -5.07 -10.36 -15.89
C PHE A 96 -5.01 -10.41 -17.42
N ALA A 97 -5.77 -11.31 -18.03
CA ALA A 97 -6.09 -11.23 -19.45
C ALA A 97 -7.39 -10.41 -19.63
N SER A 98 -7.48 -9.60 -20.68
CA SER A 98 -8.63 -8.74 -20.99
C SER A 98 -9.42 -9.18 -22.23
N GLY A 99 -9.15 -10.39 -22.74
CA GLY A 99 -9.84 -10.98 -23.89
C GLY A 99 -9.39 -12.42 -24.15
N TYR A 100 -9.98 -13.04 -25.17
CA TYR A 100 -9.75 -14.47 -25.48
C TYR A 100 -8.80 -14.72 -26.65
N ALA A 101 -8.31 -13.67 -27.32
CA ALA A 101 -7.40 -13.79 -28.46
C ALA A 101 -6.39 -12.63 -28.53
N GLY A 102 -5.30 -12.86 -29.26
CA GLY A 102 -4.24 -11.87 -29.48
C GLY A 102 -3.60 -11.37 -28.18
N ARG A 103 -3.09 -10.14 -28.17
CA ARG A 103 -2.46 -9.56 -26.97
C ARG A 103 -3.38 -9.48 -25.75
N ARG A 104 -4.69 -9.37 -25.96
CA ARG A 104 -5.69 -9.32 -24.88
C ARG A 104 -5.82 -10.65 -24.13
N SER A 105 -5.40 -11.77 -24.73
CA SER A 105 -5.37 -13.08 -24.07
C SER A 105 -4.16 -13.31 -23.16
N LEU A 106 -3.19 -12.39 -23.17
CA LEU A 106 -1.99 -12.49 -22.37
C LEU A 106 -2.16 -11.70 -21.07
N GLY A 107 -1.59 -12.22 -19.98
CA GLY A 107 -1.54 -11.51 -18.70
C GLY A 107 -0.70 -10.24 -18.80
N TRP A 108 -1.02 -9.23 -17.98
CA TRP A 108 -0.36 -7.92 -18.02
C TRP A 108 1.16 -7.95 -17.78
N PHE A 109 1.68 -9.01 -17.16
CA PHE A 109 3.12 -9.21 -16.90
C PHE A 109 3.76 -10.30 -17.76
N ALA A 110 3.11 -10.75 -18.83
CA ALA A 110 3.55 -11.91 -19.63
C ALA A 110 4.72 -11.63 -20.59
N GLU A 111 5.33 -10.45 -20.54
CA GLU A 111 6.50 -10.11 -21.35
C GLU A 111 7.79 -10.48 -20.63
N ASP A 112 8.77 -11.05 -21.35
CA ASP A 112 9.98 -11.65 -20.77
C ASP A 112 10.74 -10.71 -19.82
N SER A 113 10.86 -9.42 -20.16
CA SER A 113 11.57 -8.47 -19.31
C SER A 113 10.84 -8.19 -18.00
N LEU A 114 9.51 -8.29 -17.98
CA LEU A 114 8.70 -8.18 -16.76
C LEU A 114 8.85 -9.45 -15.91
N ILE A 115 8.76 -10.63 -16.54
CA ILE A 115 8.97 -11.94 -15.89
C ILE A 115 10.37 -12.02 -15.26
N ASP A 116 11.40 -11.54 -15.95
CA ASP A 116 12.78 -11.51 -15.45
C ASP A 116 12.93 -10.65 -14.19
N ASN A 117 12.24 -9.50 -14.13
CA ASN A 117 12.22 -8.67 -12.93
C ASN A 117 11.45 -9.35 -11.79
N LEU A 118 10.30 -9.99 -12.06
CA LEU A 118 9.57 -10.76 -11.05
C LEU A 118 10.42 -11.89 -10.47
N ASN A 119 11.11 -12.66 -11.33
CA ASN A 119 12.05 -13.70 -10.90
C ASN A 119 13.19 -13.13 -10.05
N ARG A 120 13.69 -11.93 -10.40
CA ARG A 120 14.68 -11.22 -9.59
C ARG A 120 14.11 -10.79 -8.24
N PHE A 121 12.88 -10.30 -8.18
CA PHE A 121 12.21 -9.91 -6.93
C PHE A 121 12.06 -11.10 -5.99
N VAL A 122 11.66 -12.27 -6.51
CA VAL A 122 11.60 -13.52 -5.73
C VAL A 122 12.97 -13.87 -5.14
N ARG A 123 14.06 -13.76 -5.91
CA ARG A 123 15.42 -14.00 -5.41
C ARG A 123 15.82 -13.00 -4.32
N ILE A 124 15.53 -11.72 -4.51
CA ILE A 124 15.81 -10.67 -3.52
C ILE A 124 15.01 -10.92 -2.24
N GLY A 125 13.70 -11.12 -2.35
CA GLY A 125 12.82 -11.40 -1.20
C GLY A 125 13.30 -12.60 -0.38
N LYS A 126 13.71 -13.70 -1.05
CA LYS A 126 14.31 -14.84 -0.36
C LYS A 126 15.62 -14.48 0.33
N ALA A 127 16.52 -13.74 -0.33
CA ALA A 127 17.81 -13.36 0.23
C ALA A 127 17.69 -12.46 1.46
N VAL A 128 16.67 -11.59 1.51
CA VAL A 128 16.47 -10.67 2.63
C VAL A 128 15.50 -11.20 3.71
N SER A 129 14.89 -12.38 3.50
CA SER A 129 13.92 -12.94 4.46
C SER A 129 14.48 -13.20 5.86
N ALA A 130 15.80 -13.39 5.98
CA ALA A 130 16.50 -13.58 7.24
C ALA A 130 17.02 -12.26 7.86
N VAL A 131 16.86 -11.13 7.16
CA VAL A 131 17.28 -9.81 7.63
C VAL A 131 16.21 -9.26 8.55
N ASP A 132 16.63 -8.76 9.72
CA ASP A 132 15.73 -8.04 10.62
C ASP A 132 15.24 -6.76 9.95
N ASN A 133 13.94 -6.70 9.69
CA ASN A 133 13.28 -5.60 9.00
C ASN A 133 12.32 -4.84 9.93
N ARG A 134 12.69 -4.71 11.20
CA ARG A 134 11.96 -3.85 12.15
C ARG A 134 11.99 -2.41 11.66
N SER A 135 10.85 -1.73 11.80
CA SER A 135 10.72 -0.34 11.41
C SER A 135 11.70 0.54 12.20
N ALA A 136 12.36 1.43 11.46
CA ALA A 136 13.19 2.50 12.02
C ALA A 136 12.45 3.85 12.02
N ALA A 137 11.13 3.83 11.83
CA ALA A 137 10.29 5.03 11.85
C ALA A 137 10.35 5.75 13.20
N GLU A 138 10.48 7.07 13.16
CA GLU A 138 10.42 7.94 14.34
C GLU A 138 9.10 8.73 14.40
N ILE A 139 8.22 8.50 13.42
CA ILE A 139 6.89 9.12 13.30
C ILE A 139 5.84 8.02 13.36
N ALA A 140 4.87 8.16 14.26
CA ALA A 140 3.65 7.36 14.28
C ALA A 140 2.50 8.14 13.66
N LEU A 141 1.86 7.57 12.65
CA LEU A 141 0.62 8.06 12.07
C LEU A 141 -0.55 7.22 12.61
N PHE A 142 -1.58 7.86 13.13
CA PHE A 142 -2.82 7.21 13.55
C PHE A 142 -3.96 7.58 12.61
N VAL A 143 -4.61 6.55 12.05
CA VAL A 143 -5.80 6.66 11.22
C VAL A 143 -7.00 6.01 11.90
N ASN A 144 -8.16 6.64 11.79
CA ASN A 144 -9.40 6.06 12.32
C ASN A 144 -10.15 5.27 11.24
N ASN A 145 -10.25 3.95 11.39
CA ASN A 145 -11.00 3.11 10.44
C ASN A 145 -12.51 3.37 10.44
N ARG A 146 -13.06 3.95 11.52
CA ARG A 146 -14.47 4.32 11.59
C ARG A 146 -14.80 5.44 10.63
N ASP A 147 -13.85 6.32 10.37
CA ASP A 147 -14.08 7.48 9.53
C ASP A 147 -14.43 7.10 8.09
N ILE A 148 -13.89 5.99 7.57
CA ILE A 148 -14.28 5.49 6.24
C ILE A 148 -15.78 5.14 6.19
N ALA A 149 -16.35 4.69 7.31
CA ALA A 149 -17.77 4.34 7.40
C ALA A 149 -18.67 5.52 7.76
N THR A 150 -18.12 6.60 8.32
CA THR A 150 -18.90 7.73 8.85
C THR A 150 -18.68 9.05 8.11
N LEU A 151 -17.62 9.14 7.30
CA LEU A 151 -17.31 10.30 6.46
C LEU A 151 -17.50 9.94 5.00
N ASP A 152 -17.97 10.93 4.25
CA ASP A 152 -17.89 10.88 2.80
C ASP A 152 -16.46 11.24 2.36
N VAL A 153 -15.59 10.24 2.35
CA VAL A 153 -14.17 10.37 2.00
C VAL A 153 -13.93 10.50 0.48
N MET A 154 -14.99 10.46 -0.33
CA MET A 154 -14.90 10.54 -1.80
C MET A 154 -15.52 11.82 -2.36
N THR A 155 -16.67 12.24 -1.83
CA THR A 155 -17.45 13.40 -2.30
C THR A 155 -17.75 14.43 -1.21
N GLY A 156 -17.24 14.23 0.00
CA GLY A 156 -17.43 15.15 1.12
C GLY A 156 -16.74 16.50 0.94
N ALA A 157 -16.98 17.42 1.89
CA ALA A 157 -16.35 18.73 1.88
C ALA A 157 -14.82 18.61 1.80
N GLY A 158 -14.18 19.48 1.01
CA GLY A 158 -12.77 19.36 0.63
C GLY A 158 -11.79 19.22 1.81
N VAL A 159 -12.11 19.77 2.99
CA VAL A 159 -11.28 19.61 4.20
C VAL A 159 -11.23 18.15 4.68
N LEU A 160 -12.37 17.45 4.69
CA LEU A 160 -12.47 16.05 5.14
C LEU A 160 -11.86 15.09 4.10
N TYR A 161 -12.14 15.33 2.82
CA TYR A 161 -11.52 14.62 1.71
C TYR A 161 -9.99 14.78 1.73
N ASN A 162 -9.49 16.02 1.86
CA ASN A 162 -8.06 16.31 1.78
C ASN A 162 -7.26 15.69 2.93
N THR A 163 -7.78 15.74 4.17
CA THR A 163 -7.02 15.25 5.34
C THR A 163 -6.77 13.75 5.29
N GLN A 164 -7.69 12.97 4.73
CA GLN A 164 -7.47 11.53 4.56
C GLN A 164 -6.86 11.20 3.20
N HIS A 165 -7.49 11.64 2.11
CA HIS A 165 -7.08 11.19 0.78
C HIS A 165 -5.75 11.82 0.34
N ASN A 166 -5.64 13.14 0.39
CA ASN A 166 -4.46 13.82 -0.11
C ASN A 166 -3.30 13.75 0.88
N THR A 167 -3.53 13.96 2.17
CA THR A 167 -2.43 13.93 3.15
C THR A 167 -1.88 12.53 3.35
N VAL A 168 -2.71 11.53 3.70
CA VAL A 168 -2.20 10.15 3.93
C VAL A 168 -1.67 9.57 2.64
N TYR A 169 -2.51 9.51 1.59
CA TYR A 169 -2.15 8.70 0.44
C TYR A 169 -1.13 9.39 -0.47
N ASN A 170 -1.04 10.73 -0.50
CA ASN A 170 -0.17 11.41 -1.45
C ASN A 170 0.98 12.18 -0.79
N GLU A 171 0.70 13.05 0.18
CA GLU A 171 1.73 13.94 0.72
C GLU A 171 2.68 13.24 1.68
N LEU A 172 2.19 12.34 2.54
CA LEU A 172 3.04 11.58 3.45
C LEU A 172 3.97 10.63 2.70
N GLU A 173 3.51 10.01 1.61
CA GLU A 173 4.33 9.10 0.79
C GLU A 173 5.45 9.82 0.02
N LYS A 174 5.43 11.16 -0.05
CA LYS A 174 6.53 11.98 -0.57
C LYS A 174 7.55 12.36 0.49
N LEU A 175 7.28 12.06 1.77
CA LEU A 175 8.24 12.30 2.82
C LEU A 175 9.45 11.38 2.63
N GLY A 176 10.64 11.96 2.65
CA GLY A 176 11.89 11.20 2.71
C GLY A 176 12.17 10.61 4.10
N VAL A 177 11.18 10.56 4.99
CA VAL A 177 11.31 10.06 6.36
C VAL A 177 10.29 8.94 6.61
N PRO A 178 10.71 7.82 7.22
CA PRO A 178 9.82 6.70 7.48
C PRO A 178 8.80 7.03 8.59
N PHE A 179 7.58 6.55 8.40
CA PHE A 179 6.51 6.60 9.40
C PHE A 179 5.80 5.25 9.51
N ASP A 180 5.29 4.93 10.69
CA ASP A 180 4.46 3.74 10.91
C ASP A 180 2.99 4.14 11.00
N CYS A 181 2.15 3.53 10.16
CA CYS A 181 0.71 3.79 10.12
C CYS A 181 -0.06 2.77 10.99
N TYR A 182 -0.70 3.28 12.05
CA TYR A 182 -1.52 2.55 13.00
C TYR A 182 -2.99 2.93 12.89
N LEU A 183 -3.85 2.01 13.30
CA LEU A 183 -5.22 2.29 13.69
C LEU A 183 -5.24 3.09 15.01
N LEU A 184 -6.15 4.04 15.11
CA LEU A 184 -6.38 4.80 16.34
C LEU A 184 -6.67 3.90 17.56
N SER A 185 -7.22 2.71 17.35
CA SER A 185 -7.44 1.71 18.42
C SER A 185 -6.15 1.15 19.03
N ASP A 186 -5.00 1.31 18.37
CA ASP A 186 -3.69 0.92 18.90
C ASP A 186 -3.01 2.05 19.71
N PHE A 187 -3.66 3.19 19.84
CA PHE A 187 -3.14 4.32 20.62
C PHE A 187 -2.99 3.93 22.10
N SER A 188 -1.75 3.96 22.60
CA SER A 188 -1.41 3.68 23.99
C SER A 188 -0.02 4.23 24.32
N GLU A 189 0.28 4.52 25.59
CA GLU A 189 1.61 4.98 26.00
C GLU A 189 2.74 4.04 25.52
N ALA A 190 2.50 2.73 25.55
CA ALA A 190 3.45 1.73 25.06
C ALA A 190 3.71 1.86 23.54
N THR A 191 2.66 2.13 22.75
CA THR A 191 2.78 2.36 21.30
C THR A 191 3.53 3.65 21.01
N LEU A 192 3.38 4.70 21.83
CA LEU A 192 4.00 6.01 21.58
C LEU A 192 5.47 6.09 21.98
N LYS A 193 5.89 5.29 22.97
CA LYS A 193 7.23 5.33 23.56
C LYS A 193 8.41 5.38 22.56
N PRO A 194 8.42 4.65 21.43
CA PRO A 194 9.54 4.69 20.49
C PRO A 194 9.50 5.88 19.52
N TYR A 195 8.39 6.62 19.42
CA TYR A 195 8.20 7.67 18.42
C TYR A 195 8.53 9.07 18.96
N LYS A 196 9.12 9.90 18.10
CA LYS A 196 9.42 11.32 18.38
C LYS A 196 8.30 12.26 17.97
N MET A 197 7.49 11.84 16.99
CA MET A 197 6.35 12.60 16.48
C MET A 197 5.14 11.68 16.36
N VAL A 198 3.98 12.20 16.73
CA VAL A 198 2.69 11.51 16.63
C VAL A 198 1.78 12.38 15.79
N VAL A 199 1.26 11.82 14.70
CA VAL A 199 0.33 12.48 13.79
C VAL A 199 -1.03 11.81 13.93
N MET A 200 -2.03 12.59 14.32
CA MET A 200 -3.44 12.16 14.32
C MET A 200 -4.18 12.98 13.26
N LEU A 201 -4.40 12.41 12.08
CA LEU A 201 -4.98 13.17 10.96
C LEU A 201 -6.49 13.32 11.09
N ASN A 202 -7.16 12.30 11.62
CA ASN A 202 -8.61 12.15 11.55
C ASN A 202 -9.16 11.52 12.83
N ALA A 203 -8.75 12.04 13.99
CA ALA A 203 -9.30 11.66 15.29
C ALA A 203 -10.58 12.46 15.63
N PHE A 204 -11.51 12.56 14.67
CA PHE A 204 -12.75 13.32 14.87
C PHE A 204 -13.68 12.69 15.91
N PHE A 205 -13.52 11.39 16.16
CA PHE A 205 -14.18 10.65 17.22
C PHE A 205 -13.14 10.06 18.16
N MET A 206 -13.11 10.54 19.40
CA MET A 206 -12.36 9.98 20.52
C MET A 206 -13.29 9.78 21.71
N ASP A 207 -13.03 8.77 22.54
CA ASP A 207 -13.75 8.50 23.77
C ASP A 207 -12.77 8.53 24.95
N SER A 208 -13.24 8.50 26.20
CA SER A 208 -12.35 8.59 27.36
C SER A 208 -11.37 7.43 27.51
N ALA A 209 -11.51 6.37 26.69
CA ALA A 209 -10.56 5.27 26.64
C ALA A 209 -9.46 5.48 25.57
N ARG A 210 -9.49 6.60 24.82
CA ARG A 210 -8.59 6.91 23.70
C ARG A 210 -8.16 8.37 23.69
#